data_AF-A0A2T4G5R3-F1
#
_entry.id   AF-A0A2T4G5R3-F1
#
_cell.length_a   1.000
_cell.length_b   1.000
_cell.length_c   1.000
_cell.angle_alpha   90.00
_cell.angle_beta   90.00
_cell.angle_gamma   90.00
#
_symmetry.space_group_name_H-M   'P 1'
#
loop_
_entity.id
_entity.type
_entity.pdbx_description
1 polymer ?
#
loop_
_entity_poly.entity_id
_entity_poly.type
_entity_poly.pdbx_seq_one_letter_code
_entity_poly.pdbx_strand_id
1 'polypeptide(L)'
;MTIRTRSHEESVLEMLRDDEAFALEYLSVALEEIDEAGGEDAFLVAIRRVAEARGGMLSLSQNTGLNRANLYRSIAVGGDPKLSTLLKVLQALGVGLSKVVAHRTEQDVRA
;
A
#
# COMPACT_ATOMS: atom_id res chain seq x y z
N MET A 1 27.69 23.35 -8.68
CA MET A 1 26.30 22.85 -8.76
C MET A 1 26.32 21.42 -8.25
N THR A 2 25.95 21.21 -6.98
CA THR A 2 26.07 19.90 -6.33
C THR A 2 24.83 19.07 -6.66
N ILE A 3 24.98 18.03 -7.48
CA ILE A 3 23.91 17.07 -7.76
C ILE A 3 23.67 16.29 -6.45
N ARG A 4 22.57 16.57 -5.76
CA ARG A 4 22.10 15.75 -4.65
C ARG A 4 21.47 14.50 -5.24
N THR A 5 22.22 13.41 -5.29
CA THR A 5 21.65 12.09 -5.56
C THR A 5 20.78 11.71 -4.37
N ARG A 6 19.46 11.81 -4.53
CA ARG A 6 18.50 11.31 -3.55
C ARG A 6 18.60 9.78 -3.50
N SER A 7 18.45 9.19 -2.32
CA SER A 7 18.33 7.73 -2.19
C SER A 7 17.13 7.24 -3.00
N HIS A 8 17.28 6.13 -3.73
CA HIS A 8 16.20 5.48 -4.48
C HIS A 8 14.97 5.25 -3.60
N GLU A 9 15.20 4.89 -2.34
CA GLU A 9 14.16 4.62 -1.36
C GLU A 9 13.26 5.84 -1.08
N GLU A 10 13.88 7.00 -0.92
CA GLU A 10 13.18 8.25 -0.62
C GLU A 10 12.40 8.75 -1.84
N SER A 11 12.93 8.53 -3.05
CA SER A 11 12.21 8.80 -4.29
C SER A 11 10.95 7.95 -4.44
N VAL A 12 11.02 6.65 -4.11
CA VAL A 12 9.84 5.77 -4.14
C VAL A 12 8.77 6.24 -3.14
N LEU A 13 9.17 6.58 -1.91
CA LEU A 13 8.24 7.08 -0.90
C LEU A 13 7.57 8.40 -1.31
N GLU A 14 8.30 9.30 -1.97
CA GLU A 14 7.73 10.54 -2.52
C GLU A 14 6.68 10.22 -3.59
N MET A 15 6.98 9.32 -4.53
CA MET A 15 6.03 8.92 -5.57
C MET A 15 4.78 8.26 -4.99
N LEU A 16 4.91 7.36 -4.01
CA LEU A 16 3.76 6.72 -3.34
C LEU A 16 2.86 7.73 -2.58
N ARG A 17 3.45 8.84 -2.13
CA ARG A 17 2.74 9.92 -1.46
C ARG A 17 2.02 10.82 -2.46
N ASP A 18 2.71 11.24 -3.52
CA ASP A 18 2.31 12.36 -4.37
C ASP A 18 1.62 11.91 -5.68
N ASP A 19 1.75 10.65 -6.08
CA ASP A 19 1.14 10.06 -7.29
C ASP A 19 0.16 8.92 -6.93
N GLU A 20 -1.14 9.16 -7.11
CA GLU A 20 -2.19 8.15 -6.87
C GLU A 20 -2.10 6.98 -7.86
N ALA A 21 -1.75 7.24 -9.12
CA ALA A 21 -1.65 6.19 -10.14
C ALA A 21 -0.47 5.27 -9.83
N PHE A 22 0.67 5.84 -9.42
CA PHE A 22 1.82 5.04 -8.99
C PHE A 22 1.51 4.19 -7.75
N ALA A 23 0.80 4.73 -6.77
CA ALA A 23 0.40 3.96 -5.59
C ALA A 23 -0.59 2.83 -5.93
N LEU A 24 -1.49 3.04 -6.89
CA LEU A 24 -2.39 2.00 -7.40
C LEU A 24 -1.61 0.90 -8.09
N GLU A 25 -0.75 1.24 -9.05
CA GLU A 25 0.12 0.30 -9.76
C GLU A 25 0.96 -0.53 -8.79
N TYR A 26 1.59 0.13 -7.81
CA TYR A 26 2.41 -0.53 -6.81
C TYR A 26 1.64 -1.57 -6.00
N LEU A 27 0.40 -1.27 -5.61
CA LEU A 27 -0.47 -2.20 -4.90
C LEU A 27 -1.02 -3.29 -5.84
N SER A 28 -1.30 -2.96 -7.10
CA SER A 28 -1.80 -3.90 -8.11
C SER A 28 -0.76 -4.98 -8.38
N VAL A 29 0.50 -4.59 -8.64
CA VAL A 29 1.63 -5.53 -8.83
C VAL A 29 1.77 -6.48 -7.64
N ALA A 30 1.74 -5.94 -6.41
CA ALA A 30 1.83 -6.77 -5.21
C ALA A 30 0.62 -7.71 -5.02
N LEU A 31 -0.55 -7.34 -5.56
CA LEU A 31 -1.75 -8.18 -5.51
C LEU A 31 -1.71 -9.29 -6.57
N GLU A 32 -0.96 -9.16 -7.66
CA GLU A 32 -0.84 -10.21 -8.68
C GLU A 32 -0.17 -11.47 -8.16
N GLU A 33 0.84 -11.27 -7.32
CA GLU A 33 1.63 -12.33 -6.72
C GLU A 33 0.94 -12.91 -5.48
N ILE A 34 -0.29 -12.50 -5.15
CA ILE A 34 -0.94 -12.87 -3.88
C ILE A 34 -1.16 -14.38 -3.71
N ASP A 35 -1.39 -15.10 -4.82
CA ASP A 35 -1.58 -16.55 -4.84
C ASP A 35 -0.25 -17.33 -4.79
N GLU A 36 0.89 -16.64 -4.88
CA GLU A 36 2.21 -17.23 -4.75
C GLU A 36 2.60 -17.44 -3.28
N ALA A 37 3.63 -18.26 -3.04
CA ALA A 37 4.13 -18.50 -1.70
C ALA A 37 4.67 -17.21 -1.07
N GLY A 38 3.96 -16.68 -0.06
CA GLY A 38 4.30 -15.42 0.59
C GLY A 38 3.68 -14.18 -0.06
N GLY A 39 2.81 -14.36 -1.05
CA GLY A 39 2.12 -13.28 -1.76
C GLY A 39 1.28 -12.39 -0.84
N GLU A 40 0.53 -12.98 0.09
CA GLU A 40 -0.24 -12.24 1.10
C GLU A 40 0.66 -11.30 1.92
N ASP A 41 1.83 -11.79 2.35
CA ASP A 41 2.79 -11.00 3.10
C ASP A 41 3.37 -9.86 2.26
N ALA A 42 3.70 -10.12 1.00
CA ALA A 42 4.17 -9.11 0.06
C ALA A 42 3.12 -8.00 -0.14
N PHE A 43 1.85 -8.36 -0.27
CA PHE A 43 0.76 -7.38 -0.36
C PHE A 43 0.62 -6.55 0.91
N LEU A 44 0.73 -7.16 2.09
CA LEU A 44 0.72 -6.42 3.36
C LEU A 44 1.95 -5.50 3.50
N VAL A 45 3.13 -5.92 3.02
CA VAL A 45 4.33 -5.06 2.93
C VAL A 45 4.04 -3.84 2.06
N ALA A 46 3.43 -4.03 0.89
CA ALA A 46 3.12 -2.94 -0.03
C ALA A 46 2.15 -1.92 0.60
N ILE A 47 1.11 -2.40 1.27
CA ILE A 47 0.18 -1.53 2.03
C ILE A 47 0.92 -0.74 3.11
N ARG A 48 1.81 -1.38 3.88
CA ARG A 48 2.61 -0.68 4.89
C ARG A 48 3.50 0.39 4.27
N ARG A 49 4.02 0.16 3.06
CA ARG A 49 4.86 1.12 2.35
C ARG A 49 4.08 2.35 1.90
N VAL A 50 2.87 2.17 1.38
CA VAL A 50 1.95 3.28 1.07
C VAL A 50 1.58 4.04 2.35
N ALA A 51 1.34 3.33 3.45
CA ALA A 51 1.07 3.96 4.74
C ALA A 51 2.25 4.80 5.25
N GLU A 52 3.48 4.30 5.12
CA GLU A 52 4.70 5.04 5.45
C GLU A 52 4.81 6.34 4.66
N ALA A 53 4.63 6.27 3.34
CA ALA A 53 4.63 7.43 2.45
C ALA A 53 3.57 8.48 2.81
N ARG A 54 2.40 8.05 3.30
CA ARG A 54 1.21 8.91 3.56
C ARG A 54 1.05 9.33 5.02
N GLY A 55 2.14 9.42 5.78
CA GLY A 55 2.14 9.94 7.16
C GLY A 55 2.28 8.88 8.25
N GLY A 56 2.55 7.63 7.86
CA GLY A 56 2.91 6.53 8.75
C GLY A 56 1.74 5.94 9.54
N MET A 57 2.08 4.96 10.36
CA MET A 57 1.09 4.16 11.11
C MET A 57 0.29 4.98 12.14
N LEU A 58 0.90 6.06 12.65
CA LEU A 58 0.23 6.99 13.56
C LEU A 58 -0.98 7.62 12.89
N SER A 59 -0.78 8.19 11.70
CA SER A 59 -1.85 8.80 10.90
C SER A 59 -2.86 7.74 10.49
N LEU A 60 -2.41 6.57 10.03
CA LEU A 60 -3.29 5.48 9.62
C LEU A 60 -4.21 5.01 10.76
N SER A 61 -3.69 4.86 11.97
CA SER A 61 -4.51 4.48 13.14
C SER A 61 -5.57 5.54 13.47
N GLN A 62 -5.22 6.83 13.36
CA GLN A 62 -6.17 7.92 13.59
C GLN A 62 -7.28 7.93 12.54
N ASN A 63 -6.92 7.77 11.26
CA ASN A 63 -7.86 7.81 10.14
C ASN A 63 -8.78 6.58 10.10
N THR A 64 -8.28 5.41 10.52
CA THR A 64 -9.07 4.16 10.55
C THR A 64 -9.89 3.99 11.82
N GLY A 65 -9.56 4.72 12.90
CA GLY A 65 -10.11 4.51 14.24
C GLY A 65 -9.71 3.19 14.89
N LEU A 66 -8.74 2.46 14.30
CA LEU A 66 -8.27 1.17 14.80
C LEU A 66 -7.20 1.37 15.87
N ASN A 67 -7.20 0.51 16.89
CA ASN A 67 -6.14 0.47 17.89
C ASN A 67 -4.79 0.23 17.20
N ARG A 68 -3.78 1.07 17.50
CA ARG A 68 -2.43 1.00 16.90
C ARG A 68 -1.82 -0.40 16.99
N ALA A 69 -1.83 -1.02 18.17
CA ALA A 69 -1.20 -2.32 18.37
C ALA A 69 -1.92 -3.41 17.55
N ASN A 70 -3.24 -3.33 17.44
CA ASN A 70 -4.00 -4.25 16.60
C ASN A 70 -3.70 -4.02 15.12
N LEU A 71 -3.76 -2.77 14.66
CA LEU A 71 -3.45 -2.41 13.28
C LEU A 71 -2.05 -2.88 12.89
N TYR A 72 -1.03 -2.56 13.69
CA TYR A 72 0.36 -2.98 13.45
C TYR A 72 0.50 -4.48 13.27
N ARG A 73 -0.15 -5.30 14.11
CA ARG A 73 -0.11 -6.76 13.98
C ARG A 73 -0.91 -7.27 12.80
N SER A 74 -2.11 -6.72 12.59
CA SER A 74 -3.01 -7.15 11.52
C SER A 74 -2.41 -6.99 10.14
N ILE A 75 -1.63 -5.93 9.91
CA ILE A 75 -0.97 -5.71 8.62
C ILE A 75 0.54 -5.95 8.69
N ALA A 76 1.05 -6.79 9.59
CA ALA A 76 2.47 -7.20 9.61
C ALA A 76 2.74 -8.37 8.64
N VAL A 77 4.02 -8.73 8.47
CA VAL A 77 4.37 -10.05 7.88
C VAL A 77 3.84 -11.15 8.82
N GLY A 78 3.17 -12.15 8.28
CA GLY A 78 2.41 -13.18 9.00
C GLY A 78 1.14 -12.65 9.65
N GLY A 79 0.69 -11.44 9.30
CA GLY A 79 -0.56 -10.87 9.76
C GLY A 79 -1.76 -11.45 9.02
N ASP A 80 -2.89 -11.57 9.70
CA ASP A 80 -4.16 -11.99 9.10
C ASP A 80 -5.23 -10.91 9.36
N PRO A 81 -5.23 -9.82 8.57
CA PRO A 81 -6.23 -8.79 8.71
C PRO A 81 -7.55 -9.31 8.16
N LYS A 82 -8.60 -9.26 8.99
CA LYS A 82 -9.96 -9.41 8.49
C LYS A 82 -10.19 -8.48 7.30
N LEU A 83 -10.96 -8.92 6.30
CA LEU A 83 -11.28 -8.11 5.12
C LEU A 83 -11.78 -6.70 5.50
N SER A 84 -12.58 -6.57 6.56
CA SER A 84 -13.05 -5.25 7.04
C SER A 84 -11.93 -4.34 7.54
N THR A 85 -10.86 -4.89 8.13
CA THR A 85 -9.65 -4.14 8.51
C THR A 85 -8.91 -3.69 7.27
N LEU A 86 -8.70 -4.59 6.31
CA LEU A 86 -8.02 -4.31 5.06
C LEU A 86 -8.70 -3.17 4.28
N LEU A 87 -10.03 -3.25 4.12
CA LEU A 87 -10.82 -2.23 3.44
C LEU A 87 -10.73 -0.87 4.13
N LYS A 88 -10.81 -0.82 5.46
CA LYS A 88 -10.64 0.42 6.23
C LYS A 88 -9.26 1.03 6.03
N VAL A 89 -8.22 0.20 6.05
CA VAL A 89 -6.83 0.63 5.83
C VAL A 89 -6.67 1.22 4.44
N LEU A 90 -7.06 0.51 3.39
CA LEU A 90 -6.97 1.00 2.03
C LEU A 90 -7.74 2.32 1.86
N GLN A 91 -8.97 2.39 2.38
CA GLN A 91 -9.78 3.61 2.32
C GLN A 91 -9.12 4.79 3.06
N ALA A 92 -8.56 4.56 4.24
CA ALA A 92 -7.83 5.58 4.98
C ALA A 92 -6.53 6.03 4.29
N LEU A 93 -5.98 5.18 3.43
CA LEU A 93 -4.88 5.53 2.53
C LEU A 93 -5.39 6.22 1.26
N GLY A 94 -6.70 6.38 1.04
CA GLY A 94 -7.26 6.99 -0.18
C GLY A 94 -7.33 6.03 -1.37
N VAL A 95 -7.16 4.72 -1.15
CA VAL A 95 -7.17 3.68 -2.18
C VAL A 95 -8.40 2.77 -2.00
N GLY A 96 -9.04 2.39 -3.10
CA GLY A 96 -10.12 1.39 -3.06
C GLY A 96 -9.61 0.03 -3.55
N LEU A 97 -9.96 -1.07 -2.86
CA LEU A 97 -9.58 -2.42 -3.30
C LEU A 97 -10.07 -2.73 -4.73
N SER A 98 -11.29 -2.29 -5.07
CA SER A 98 -11.81 -2.42 -6.44
C SER A 98 -10.99 -1.63 -7.47
N LYS A 99 -10.42 -0.48 -7.09
CA LYS A 99 -9.51 0.27 -7.96
C LYS A 99 -8.19 -0.48 -8.15
N VAL A 100 -7.64 -1.09 -7.11
CA VAL A 100 -6.42 -1.91 -7.21
C VAL A 100 -6.63 -3.07 -8.18
N VAL A 101 -7.80 -3.72 -8.14
CA VAL A 101 -8.13 -4.80 -9.09
C VAL A 101 -8.37 -4.26 -10.51
N ALA A 102 -9.10 -3.15 -10.64
CA ALA A 102 -9.47 -2.60 -11.95
C ALA A 102 -8.33 -1.86 -12.67
N HIS A 103 -7.38 -1.29 -11.92
CA HIS A 103 -6.24 -0.53 -12.48
C HIS A 103 -5.47 -1.35 -13.51
N ARG A 104 -5.30 -2.64 -13.23
CA ARG A 104 -4.66 -3.58 -14.14
C ARG A 104 -5.48 -3.85 -15.41
N THR A 105 -6.80 -4.07 -15.30
CA THR A 105 -7.65 -4.29 -16.49
C THR A 105 -7.61 -3.12 -17.47
N GLU A 106 -7.36 -1.90 -17.01
CA GLU A 106 -7.22 -0.73 -17.89
C GLU A 106 -5.83 -0.61 -18.54
N GLN A 107 -4.79 -1.16 -17.90
CA GLN A 107 -3.41 -1.21 -18.39
C GLN A 107 -3.24 -2.33 -19.43
N ASP A 108 -3.75 -3.53 -19.15
CA ASP A 108 -3.65 -4.71 -20.04
C ASP A 108 -4.41 -4.53 -21.36
N VAL A 109 -5.46 -3.69 -21.39
CA VAL A 109 -6.24 -3.39 -22.60
C VAL A 109 -5.53 -2.37 -23.52
N ARG A 110 -4.52 -1.66 -23.00
CA ARG A 110 -3.77 -0.63 -23.74
C ARG A 110 -2.42 -1.11 -24.27
N ALA A 111 -2.00 -2.32 -23.91
CA ALA A 111 -0.80 -3.00 -24.41
C ALA A 111 -1.11 -3.86 -25.64
#